data_AF-A0AAW0B9M8-F1
#
_entry.id   AF-A0AAW0B9M8-F1
#
_cell.length_a   1.000
_cell.length_b   1.000
_cell.length_c   1.000
_cell.angle_alpha   90.00
_cell.angle_beta   90.00
_cell.angle_gamma   90.00
#
_symmetry.space_group_name_H-M   'P 1'
#
loop_
_entity.id
_entity.type
_entity.pdbx_description
1 polymer ?
#
loop_
_entity_poly.entity_id
_entity_poly.type
_entity_poly.pdbx_seq_one_letter_code
_entity_poly.pdbx_strand_id
1 'polypeptide(L)'
;MLSPGIRFLLPILAIPCIYVLAGLIVSDLALLFPIFLFSFLVVFPILLAVYISLERLSQHLQAKSSGARLVPTVRGRWPGNLDILRDLRREWNVAYPFEVLHQALTAAGSNVVNLRIGWGDYIFTTEPEHIKLILATDFSNYVKGNALRDLMNSVLGTGVFNSDGEMWKFHRGATRPFFNRDRISDFEIFAHHADRAIERMKERLREGYAVNFQDLAGRFTMDSATSFLFGSCVDSLSAPLPYPHNHTPPPFPFSHPSPPEPDRADIFTSAFTAAITHISSRSV
;
A
#
# COMPACT_ATOMS: atom_id res chain seq x y z
N MET A 1 -11.10 -1.06 5.69
CA MET A 1 -10.71 -1.19 7.12
C MET A 1 -10.46 0.21 7.63
N LEU A 2 -10.92 0.53 8.84
CA LEU A 2 -10.81 1.87 9.40
C LEU A 2 -9.33 2.23 9.57
N SER A 3 -8.89 3.40 9.09
CA SER A 3 -7.50 3.85 9.18
C SER A 3 -6.99 3.77 10.63
N PRO A 4 -5.66 3.70 10.88
CA PRO A 4 -5.12 3.66 12.24
C PRO A 4 -5.68 4.77 13.14
N GLY A 5 -5.95 5.94 12.56
CA GLY A 5 -6.59 7.07 13.24
C GLY A 5 -8.03 6.80 13.71
N ILE A 6 -8.82 5.99 12.99
CA ILE A 6 -10.19 5.69 13.42
C ILE A 6 -10.21 4.62 14.53
N ARG A 7 -9.31 3.63 14.52
CA ARG A 7 -9.13 2.71 15.67
C ARG A 7 -8.68 3.46 16.92
N PHE A 8 -7.92 4.53 16.75
CA PHE A 8 -7.52 5.47 17.82
C PHE A 8 -8.70 6.35 18.30
N LEU A 9 -9.57 6.81 17.39
CA LEU A 9 -10.75 7.60 17.73
C LEU A 9 -11.88 6.78 18.35
N LEU A 10 -12.01 5.50 18.01
CA LEU A 10 -13.08 4.60 18.49
C LEU A 10 -13.26 4.57 20.03
N PRO A 11 -12.22 4.33 20.85
CA PRO A 11 -12.35 4.37 22.31
C PRO A 11 -12.68 5.77 22.85
N ILE A 12 -12.23 6.83 22.17
CA ILE A 12 -12.51 8.23 22.53
C ILE A 12 -13.96 8.62 22.17
N LEU A 13 -14.51 8.06 21.08
CA LEU A 13 -15.90 8.24 20.67
C LEU A 13 -16.88 7.41 21.51
N ALA A 14 -16.46 6.22 21.97
CA ALA A 14 -17.32 5.29 22.69
C ALA A 14 -17.88 5.88 23.99
N ILE A 15 -17.05 6.57 24.78
CA ILE A 15 -17.46 7.19 26.05
C ILE A 15 -18.59 8.22 25.86
N PRO A 16 -18.44 9.24 24.98
CA PRO A 16 -19.49 10.22 24.73
C PRO A 16 -20.68 9.64 23.94
N CYS A 17 -20.49 8.62 23.08
CA CYS A 17 -21.61 7.92 22.45
C CYS A 17 -22.46 7.15 23.48
N ILE A 18 -21.83 6.44 24.42
CA ILE A 18 -22.52 5.75 25.52
C ILE A 18 -23.24 6.78 26.40
N TYR A 19 -22.65 7.93 26.66
CA TYR A 19 -23.28 9.03 27.41
C TYR A 19 -24.55 9.55 26.71
N VAL A 20 -24.50 9.79 25.40
CA VAL A 20 -25.68 10.22 24.61
C VAL A 20 -26.73 9.11 24.56
N LEU A 21 -26.32 7.84 24.36
CA LEU A 21 -27.24 6.71 24.29
C LEU A 21 -27.93 6.46 25.65
N ALA A 22 -27.18 6.54 26.75
CA ALA A 22 -27.71 6.44 28.11
C ALA A 22 -28.65 7.60 28.42
N GLY A 23 -28.32 8.82 27.98
CA GLY A 23 -29.22 9.97 28.06
C GLY A 23 -30.55 9.73 27.35
N LEU A 24 -30.50 9.19 26.12
CA LEU A 24 -31.70 8.88 25.33
C LEU A 24 -32.54 7.71 25.87
N ILE A 25 -31.92 6.74 26.55
CA ILE A 25 -32.64 5.63 27.19
C ILE A 25 -33.30 6.08 28.50
N VAL A 26 -32.67 7.00 29.24
CA VAL A 26 -33.18 7.50 30.53
C VAL A 26 -34.26 8.58 30.33
N SER A 27 -34.18 9.36 29.26
CA SER A 27 -35.22 10.35 28.95
C SER A 27 -36.11 9.87 27.81
N ASP A 28 -37.36 9.52 28.13
CA ASP A 28 -38.46 9.28 27.17
C ASP A 28 -38.86 10.55 26.37
N LEU A 29 -38.02 11.58 26.37
CA LEU A 29 -38.35 12.94 25.96
C LEU A 29 -37.41 13.41 24.84
N ALA A 30 -37.91 13.39 23.61
CA ALA A 30 -37.22 13.85 22.39
C ALA A 30 -36.67 15.29 22.47
N LEU A 31 -37.13 16.09 23.45
CA LEU A 31 -36.67 17.46 23.72
C LEU A 31 -35.26 17.55 24.31
N LEU A 32 -34.72 16.48 24.92
CA LEU A 32 -33.37 16.49 25.50
C LEU A 32 -32.26 16.08 24.50
N PHE A 33 -32.63 15.49 23.36
CA PHE A 33 -31.70 15.16 22.28
C PHE A 33 -30.78 16.33 21.87
N PRO A 34 -31.27 17.57 21.63
CA PRO A 34 -30.39 18.69 21.27
C PRO A 34 -29.39 19.07 22.37
N ILE A 35 -29.72 18.85 23.65
CA ILE A 35 -28.81 19.11 24.77
C ILE A 35 -27.72 18.05 24.84
N PHE A 36 -28.07 16.77 24.66
CA PHE A 36 -27.09 15.70 24.60
C PHE A 36 -26.18 15.82 23.37
N LEU A 37 -26.73 16.22 22.22
CA LEU A 37 -25.97 16.48 21.00
C LEU A 37 -25.03 17.69 21.18
N PHE A 38 -25.50 18.78 21.80
CA PHE A 38 -24.66 19.95 22.10
C PHE A 38 -23.54 19.60 23.08
N SER A 39 -23.86 18.86 24.15
CA SER A 39 -22.87 18.33 25.08
C SER A 39 -21.84 17.46 24.37
N PHE A 40 -22.27 16.56 23.47
CA PHE A 40 -21.36 15.76 22.64
C PHE A 40 -20.42 16.63 21.80
N LEU A 41 -20.95 17.63 21.10
CA LEU A 41 -20.18 18.53 20.24
C LEU A 41 -19.16 19.38 21.02
N VAL A 42 -19.36 19.61 22.31
CA VAL A 42 -18.43 20.37 23.17
C VAL A 42 -17.47 19.44 23.92
N VAL A 43 -17.96 18.36 24.53
CA VAL A 43 -17.17 17.46 25.36
C VAL A 43 -16.21 16.62 24.51
N PHE A 44 -16.64 16.16 23.33
CA PHE A 44 -15.80 15.36 22.44
C PHE A 44 -14.50 16.06 22.02
N PRO A 45 -14.50 17.30 21.46
CA PRO A 45 -13.25 17.96 21.08
C PRO A 45 -12.37 18.28 22.28
N ILE A 46 -12.94 18.53 23.47
CA ILE A 46 -12.17 18.75 24.70
C ILE A 46 -11.46 17.46 25.12
N LEU A 47 -12.18 16.33 25.19
CA LEU A 47 -11.59 15.04 25.53
C LEU A 47 -10.50 14.63 24.52
N LEU A 48 -10.77 14.83 23.23
CA LEU A 48 -9.79 14.58 22.18
C LEU A 48 -8.54 15.48 22.35
N ALA A 49 -8.72 16.77 22.62
CA ALA A 49 -7.62 17.70 22.84
C ALA A 49 -6.80 17.36 24.10
N VAL A 50 -7.46 16.99 25.19
CA VAL A 50 -6.80 16.52 26.43
C VAL A 50 -6.00 15.26 26.15
N TYR A 51 -6.60 14.27 25.48
CA TYR A 51 -5.94 13.02 25.15
C TYR A 51 -4.70 13.23 24.26
N ILE A 52 -4.82 14.00 23.17
CA ILE A 52 -3.68 14.34 22.29
C ILE A 52 -2.60 15.09 23.08
N SER A 53 -2.98 15.96 24.00
CA SER A 53 -2.01 16.72 24.82
C SER A 53 -1.27 15.83 25.80
N LEU A 54 -1.97 14.86 26.42
CA LEU A 54 -1.36 13.87 27.32
C LEU A 54 -0.41 12.94 26.55
N GLU A 55 -0.79 12.50 25.36
CA GLU A 55 0.07 11.68 24.50
C GLU A 55 1.32 12.45 24.09
N ARG A 56 1.19 13.70 23.65
CA ARG A 56 2.33 14.56 23.34
C ARG A 56 3.24 14.75 24.55
N LEU A 57 2.67 15.01 25.73
CA LEU A 57 3.44 15.17 26.95
C LEU A 57 4.22 13.89 27.26
N SER A 58 3.58 12.73 27.16
CA SER A 58 4.23 11.42 27.33
C SER A 58 5.39 11.23 26.35
N GLN A 59 5.19 11.52 25.07
CA GLN A 59 6.25 11.45 24.05
C GLN A 59 7.42 12.40 24.36
N HIS A 60 7.14 13.64 24.77
CA HIS A 60 8.18 14.60 25.17
C HIS A 60 8.97 14.14 26.39
N LEU A 61 8.30 13.57 27.40
CA LEU A 61 8.95 13.05 28.60
C LEU A 61 9.83 11.83 28.27
N GLN A 62 9.33 10.91 27.45
CA GLN A 62 10.10 9.75 26.98
C GLN A 62 11.31 10.16 26.13
N ALA A 63 11.15 11.16 25.26
CA ALA A 63 12.27 11.70 24.49
C ALA A 63 13.33 12.32 25.40
N LYS A 64 12.90 13.08 26.41
CA LYS A 64 13.81 13.69 27.38
C LYS A 64 14.55 12.66 28.24
N SER A 65 13.87 11.60 28.70
CA SER A 65 14.50 10.55 29.51
C SER A 65 15.49 9.70 28.74
N SER A 66 15.29 9.53 27.43
CA SER A 66 16.19 8.78 26.54
C SER A 66 17.26 9.66 25.87
N GLY A 67 17.25 10.97 26.09
CA GLY A 67 18.12 11.91 25.38
C GLY A 67 17.83 12.00 23.88
N ALA A 68 16.66 11.51 23.44
CA ALA A 68 16.28 11.46 22.04
C ALA A 68 15.75 12.81 21.53
N ARG A 69 15.98 13.06 20.24
CA ARG A 69 15.41 14.22 19.53
C ARG A 69 14.10 13.81 18.88
N LEU A 70 13.05 14.61 19.10
CA LEU A 70 11.77 14.40 18.43
C LEU A 70 11.87 14.66 16.93
N VAL A 71 11.17 13.83 16.16
CA VAL A 71 11.10 13.95 14.71
C VAL A 71 10.38 15.25 14.32
N PRO A 72 10.92 16.04 13.37
CA PRO A 72 10.23 17.22 12.84
C PRO A 72 8.86 16.84 12.30
N THR A 73 7.81 17.50 12.81
CA THR A 73 6.44 17.23 12.38
C THR A 73 6.02 18.22 11.31
N VAL A 74 5.50 17.73 10.19
CA VAL A 74 4.92 18.58 9.14
C VAL A 74 3.67 19.24 9.68
N ARG A 75 3.50 20.54 9.41
CA ARG A 75 2.30 21.28 9.80
C ARG A 75 1.40 21.46 8.58
N GLY A 76 0.31 20.70 8.56
CA GLY A 76 -0.77 20.89 7.60
C GLY A 76 -1.64 22.09 7.94
N ARG A 77 -2.49 22.47 6.99
CA ARG A 77 -3.47 23.56 7.08
C ARG A 77 -4.72 23.14 7.83
N TRP A 78 -5.06 21.84 7.78
CA TRP A 78 -6.30 21.31 8.36
C TRP A 78 -6.03 20.60 9.69
N PRO A 79 -7.02 20.54 10.61
CA PRO A 79 -6.88 19.79 11.86
C PRO A 79 -6.44 18.35 11.60
N GLY A 80 -5.38 17.91 12.29
CA GLY A 80 -4.82 16.56 12.12
C GLY A 80 -4.13 16.33 10.77
N ASN A 81 -3.67 17.37 10.07
CA ASN A 81 -2.97 17.28 8.79
C ASN A 81 -3.75 16.50 7.70
N LEU A 82 -5.08 16.60 7.72
CA LEU A 82 -5.95 15.92 6.76
C LEU A 82 -5.80 16.46 5.33
N ASP A 83 -5.28 17.67 5.17
CA ASP A 83 -4.88 18.23 3.89
C ASP A 83 -3.74 17.44 3.25
N ILE A 84 -2.74 17.00 4.03
CA ILE A 84 -1.66 16.15 3.53
C ILE A 84 -2.22 14.81 3.02
N LEU A 85 -3.18 14.22 3.75
CA LEU A 85 -3.83 12.98 3.30
C LEU A 85 -4.60 13.19 1.99
N ARG A 86 -5.28 14.33 1.85
CA ARG A 86 -5.98 14.70 0.61
C ARG A 86 -5.01 14.87 -0.56
N ASP A 87 -3.89 15.54 -0.33
CA ASP A 87 -2.88 15.80 -1.35
C ASP A 87 -2.20 14.48 -1.77
N LEU A 88 -1.81 13.64 -0.81
CA LEU A 88 -1.33 12.27 -1.07
C LEU A 88 -2.32 11.46 -1.89
N ARG A 89 -3.63 11.53 -1.56
CA ARG A 89 -4.68 10.82 -2.30
C ARG A 89 -4.86 11.36 -3.72
N ARG A 90 -4.80 12.68 -3.90
CA ARG A 90 -4.95 13.32 -5.22
C ARG A 90 -3.77 13.00 -6.12
N GLU A 91 -2.57 13.04 -5.56
CA GLU A 91 -1.32 12.84 -6.30
C GLU A 91 -0.99 11.37 -6.55
N TRP A 92 -1.62 10.44 -5.83
CA TRP A 92 -1.40 8.99 -5.97
C TRP A 92 -1.45 8.47 -7.42
N ASN A 93 -2.31 9.07 -8.27
CA ASN A 93 -2.49 8.65 -9.66
C ASN A 93 -1.84 9.59 -10.69
N VAL A 94 -1.26 10.71 -10.25
CA VAL A 94 -0.83 11.80 -11.16
C VAL A 94 0.64 12.16 -10.97
N ALA A 95 1.12 12.17 -9.72
CA ALA A 95 2.48 12.50 -9.41
C ALA A 95 3.38 11.27 -9.46
N TYR A 96 4.68 11.51 -9.59
CA TYR A 96 5.67 10.46 -9.43
C TYR A 96 5.59 9.90 -7.99
N PRO A 97 5.72 8.58 -7.79
CA PRO A 97 5.75 8.01 -6.45
C PRO A 97 6.77 8.73 -5.57
N PHE A 98 6.42 8.99 -4.32
CA PHE A 98 7.25 9.68 -3.31
C PHE A 98 7.46 11.20 -3.50
N GLU A 99 6.94 11.83 -4.56
CA GLU A 99 7.12 13.28 -4.78
C GLU A 99 6.63 14.12 -3.59
N VAL A 100 5.40 13.90 -3.13
CA VAL A 100 4.83 14.59 -1.94
C VAL A 100 5.68 14.39 -0.69
N LEU A 101 6.21 13.18 -0.50
CA LEU A 101 7.04 12.85 0.66
C LEU A 101 8.42 13.52 0.57
N HIS A 102 8.98 13.59 -0.63
CA HIS A 102 10.25 14.27 -0.89
C HIS A 102 10.12 15.78 -0.69
N GLN A 103 9.01 16.38 -1.12
CA GLN A 103 8.70 17.79 -0.87
C GLN A 103 8.54 18.06 0.64
N ALA A 104 7.89 17.16 1.39
CA ALA A 104 7.75 17.29 2.83
C ALA A 104 9.11 17.25 3.57
N LEU A 105 10.02 16.35 3.17
CA LEU A 105 11.39 16.31 3.70
C LEU A 105 12.15 17.60 3.40
N THR A 106 12.07 18.08 2.16
CA THR A 106 12.76 19.28 1.69
C THR A 106 12.26 20.52 2.42
N ALA A 107 10.94 20.68 2.57
CA ALA A 107 10.32 21.79 3.28
C ALA A 107 10.68 21.78 4.78
N ALA A 108 10.87 20.60 5.37
CA ALA A 108 11.31 20.47 6.76
C ALA A 108 12.82 20.64 6.95
N GLY A 109 13.62 20.67 5.87
CA GLY A 109 15.08 20.72 5.92
C GLY A 109 15.69 19.52 6.66
N SER A 110 15.08 18.34 6.54
CA SER A 110 15.44 17.15 7.32
C SER A 110 15.28 15.88 6.49
N ASN A 111 16.15 14.88 6.74
CA ASN A 111 16.05 13.52 6.16
C ASN A 111 15.03 12.63 6.90
N VAL A 112 14.33 13.18 7.89
CA VAL A 112 13.26 12.50 8.62
C VAL A 112 12.14 13.49 8.94
N VAL A 113 10.91 13.08 8.66
CA VAL A 113 9.71 13.87 8.94
C VAL A 113 8.60 12.99 9.46
N ASN A 114 7.76 13.55 10.32
CA ASN A 114 6.51 12.94 10.75
C ASN A 114 5.35 13.69 10.11
N LEU A 115 4.58 13.02 9.26
CA LEU A 115 3.42 13.62 8.59
C LEU A 115 2.24 13.84 9.53
N ARG A 116 2.20 13.13 10.66
CA ARG A 116 1.16 13.19 11.70
C ARG A 116 -0.27 13.30 11.15
N ILE A 117 -0.73 12.28 10.45
CA ILE A 117 -2.05 12.26 9.79
C ILE A 117 -3.11 11.74 10.77
N GLY A 118 -4.19 12.49 10.96
CA GLY A 118 -5.28 12.15 11.88
C GLY A 118 -4.78 11.95 13.31
N TRP A 119 -3.80 12.76 13.74
CA TRP A 119 -3.12 12.68 15.04
C TRP A 119 -2.27 11.42 15.29
N GLY A 120 -2.27 10.45 14.38
CA GLY A 120 -1.34 9.31 14.41
C GLY A 120 0.01 9.66 13.79
N ASP A 121 1.09 9.08 14.30
CA ASP A 121 2.44 9.34 13.78
C ASP A 121 2.74 8.48 12.53
N TYR A 122 3.18 9.14 11.46
CA TYR A 122 3.61 8.52 10.21
C TYR A 122 4.99 9.06 9.87
N ILE A 123 6.02 8.33 10.27
CA ILE A 123 7.41 8.75 10.16
C ILE A 123 7.96 8.26 8.83
N PHE A 124 8.48 9.19 8.04
CA PHE A 124 9.20 8.93 6.81
C PHE A 124 10.66 9.32 6.97
N THR A 125 11.58 8.48 6.50
CA THR A 125 13.01 8.76 6.58
C THR A 125 13.76 8.32 5.34
N THR A 126 14.70 9.16 4.91
CA THR A 126 15.69 8.90 3.87
C THR A 126 17.11 8.81 4.44
N GLU A 127 17.25 8.85 5.77
CA GLU A 127 18.54 8.79 6.45
C GLU A 127 19.11 7.36 6.42
N PRO A 128 20.28 7.12 5.81
CA PRO A 128 20.83 5.78 5.67
C PRO A 128 21.03 5.05 7.00
N GLU A 129 21.37 5.75 8.07
CA GLU A 129 21.54 5.15 9.40
C GLU A 129 20.21 4.63 9.97
N HIS A 130 19.11 5.38 9.80
CA HIS A 130 17.78 4.92 10.19
C HIS A 130 17.35 3.71 9.37
N ILE A 131 17.59 3.75 8.05
CA ILE A 131 17.25 2.63 7.14
C ILE A 131 18.02 1.38 7.54
N LYS A 132 19.31 1.50 7.83
CA LYS A 132 20.15 0.39 8.32
C LYS A 132 19.69 -0.13 9.67
N LEU A 133 19.26 0.76 10.57
CA LEU A 133 18.71 0.37 11.86
C LEU A 133 17.46 -0.49 11.67
N ILE A 134 16.49 0.01 10.89
CA ILE A 134 15.19 -0.63 10.64
C ILE A 134 15.34 -1.96 9.90
N LEU A 135 16.15 -2.00 8.83
CA LEU A 135 16.20 -3.15 7.93
C LEU A 135 17.25 -4.20 8.30
N ALA A 136 18.20 -3.89 9.19
CA ALA A 136 19.30 -4.79 9.51
C ALA A 136 19.67 -4.85 11.00
N THR A 137 19.94 -3.70 11.62
CA THR A 137 20.59 -3.67 12.95
C THR A 137 19.63 -4.06 14.07
N ASP A 138 18.38 -3.58 14.00
CA ASP A 138 17.36 -3.81 15.01
C ASP A 138 16.04 -4.32 14.39
N PHE A 139 16.17 -5.17 13.37
CA PHE A 139 15.06 -5.66 12.54
C PHE A 139 13.90 -6.25 13.36
N SER A 140 14.17 -6.90 14.49
CA SER A 140 13.14 -7.49 15.34
C SER A 140 12.19 -6.48 16.00
N ASN A 141 12.63 -5.24 16.21
CA ASN A 141 11.81 -4.20 16.81
C ASN A 141 10.93 -3.46 15.79
N TYR A 142 11.22 -3.61 14.50
CA TYR A 142 10.46 -2.96 13.41
C TYR A 142 9.60 -3.98 12.67
N VAL A 143 8.39 -4.20 13.19
CA VAL A 143 7.41 -5.11 12.60
C VAL A 143 6.56 -4.42 11.53
N LYS A 144 6.05 -5.19 10.55
CA LYS A 144 5.04 -4.71 9.60
C LYS A 144 3.73 -4.40 10.30
N GLY A 145 3.39 -5.21 11.30
CA GLY A 145 2.25 -5.00 12.18
C GLY A 145 0.90 -5.35 11.54
N ASN A 146 -0.14 -5.29 12.37
CA ASN A 146 -1.47 -5.76 12.01
C ASN A 146 -2.10 -4.97 10.86
N ALA A 147 -1.80 -3.66 10.74
CA ALA A 147 -2.39 -2.82 9.69
C ALA A 147 -1.99 -3.30 8.29
N LEU A 148 -0.69 -3.53 8.05
CA LEU A 148 -0.22 -4.07 6.78
C LEU A 148 -0.68 -5.51 6.60
N ARG A 149 -0.63 -6.32 7.66
CA ARG A 149 -1.08 -7.72 7.63
C ARG A 149 -2.50 -7.83 7.14
N ASP A 150 -3.42 -7.09 7.75
CA ASP A 150 -4.83 -7.16 7.43
C ASP A 150 -5.13 -6.63 6.02
N LEU A 151 -4.45 -5.55 5.61
CA LEU A 151 -4.58 -4.96 4.27
C LEU A 151 -4.20 -5.96 3.17
N MET A 152 -3.11 -6.71 3.38
CA MET A 152 -2.56 -7.64 2.39
C MET A 152 -3.09 -9.06 2.54
N ASN A 153 -3.83 -9.37 3.63
CA ASN A 153 -4.22 -10.74 3.96
C ASN A 153 -5.02 -11.44 2.85
N SER A 154 -5.90 -10.72 2.16
CA SER A 154 -6.72 -11.32 1.08
C SER A 154 -5.91 -11.73 -0.15
N VAL A 155 -4.67 -11.23 -0.30
CA VAL A 155 -3.83 -11.49 -1.48
C VAL A 155 -2.59 -12.29 -1.12
N LEU A 156 -1.88 -11.90 -0.06
CA LEU A 156 -0.63 -12.55 0.36
C LEU A 156 -0.83 -13.58 1.48
N GLY A 157 -2.03 -13.65 2.08
CA GLY A 157 -2.32 -14.54 3.19
C GLY A 157 -1.32 -14.36 4.34
N THR A 158 -0.96 -15.48 4.96
CA THR A 158 0.17 -15.55 5.89
C THR A 158 1.38 -16.12 5.16
N GLY A 159 2.45 -15.33 5.05
CA GLY A 159 3.65 -15.70 4.30
C GLY A 159 4.82 -14.77 4.57
N VAL A 160 5.93 -14.97 3.86
CA VAL A 160 7.18 -14.22 4.07
C VAL A 160 7.03 -12.70 3.93
N PHE A 161 6.08 -12.22 3.13
CA PHE A 161 5.82 -10.79 2.94
C PHE A 161 4.85 -10.20 3.97
N ASN A 162 3.99 -11.04 4.58
CA ASN A 162 2.87 -10.59 5.40
C ASN A 162 2.92 -11.06 6.86
N SER A 163 4.06 -11.62 7.28
CA SER A 163 4.29 -12.13 8.64
C SER A 163 5.43 -11.37 9.31
N ASP A 164 5.46 -11.43 10.64
CA ASP A 164 6.54 -10.94 11.50
C ASP A 164 7.01 -12.06 12.45
N GLY A 165 8.16 -11.86 13.11
CA GLY A 165 8.67 -12.78 14.14
C GLY A 165 8.99 -14.20 13.63
N GLU A 166 8.66 -15.21 14.44
CA GLU A 166 8.98 -16.62 14.14
C GLU A 166 8.28 -17.14 12.88
N MET A 167 7.04 -16.70 12.62
CA MET A 167 6.32 -17.07 11.39
C MET A 167 7.05 -16.57 10.14
N TRP A 168 7.56 -15.33 10.19
CA TRP A 168 8.39 -14.80 9.12
C TRP A 168 9.69 -15.60 8.96
N LYS A 169 10.38 -15.93 10.06
CA LYS A 169 11.62 -16.74 10.01
C LYS A 169 11.37 -18.11 9.40
N PHE A 170 10.27 -18.76 9.76
CA PHE A 170 9.85 -20.05 9.19
C PHE A 170 9.68 -19.96 7.67
N HIS A 171 8.85 -19.03 7.17
CA HIS A 171 8.65 -18.85 5.73
C HIS A 171 9.93 -18.42 4.99
N ARG A 172 10.76 -17.57 5.62
CA ARG A 172 12.03 -17.13 5.04
C ARG A 172 13.03 -18.29 4.95
N GLY A 173 13.09 -19.14 5.97
CA GLY A 173 13.91 -20.34 5.99
C GLY A 173 13.49 -21.34 4.90
N ALA A 174 12.18 -21.54 4.72
CA ALA A 174 11.63 -22.39 3.67
C ALA A 174 11.88 -21.85 2.25
N THR A 175 11.85 -20.53 2.05
CA THR A 175 11.99 -19.91 0.71
C THR A 175 13.43 -19.68 0.29
N ARG A 176 14.36 -19.48 1.23
CA ARG A 176 15.77 -19.18 0.94
C ARG A 176 16.48 -20.17 0.01
N PRO A 177 16.27 -21.51 0.09
CA PRO A 177 16.94 -22.47 -0.79
C PRO A 177 16.63 -22.27 -2.29
N PHE A 178 15.45 -21.74 -2.63
CA PHE A 178 15.07 -21.47 -4.03
C PHE A 178 15.90 -20.34 -4.67
N PHE A 179 16.55 -19.52 -3.84
CA PHE A 179 17.41 -18.42 -4.28
C PHE A 179 18.89 -18.71 -4.02
N ASN A 180 19.27 -19.99 -3.91
CA ASN A 180 20.69 -20.33 -3.89
C ASN A 180 21.33 -20.12 -5.28
N ARG A 181 22.62 -19.80 -5.30
CA ARG A 181 23.39 -19.45 -6.51
C ARG A 181 23.26 -20.49 -7.62
N ASP A 182 23.18 -21.77 -7.26
CA ASP A 182 23.07 -22.89 -8.20
C ASP A 182 21.72 -22.89 -8.96
N ARG A 183 20.66 -22.30 -8.39
CA ARG A 183 19.36 -22.11 -9.07
C ARG A 183 19.32 -20.80 -9.86
N ILE A 184 19.89 -19.72 -9.32
CA ILE A 184 19.92 -18.39 -9.97
C ILE A 184 20.74 -18.40 -11.28
N SER A 185 21.58 -19.42 -11.48
CA SER A 185 22.41 -19.59 -12.67
C SER A 185 21.66 -20.20 -13.87
N ASP A 186 20.37 -20.51 -13.74
CA ASP A 186 19.54 -20.99 -14.86
C ASP A 186 19.13 -19.83 -15.79
N PHE A 187 20.12 -19.27 -16.46
CA PHE A 187 19.95 -18.18 -17.41
C PHE A 187 19.14 -18.61 -18.65
N GLU A 188 19.02 -19.91 -18.91
CA GLU A 188 18.29 -20.44 -20.06
C GLU A 188 16.79 -20.13 -19.97
N ILE A 189 16.20 -20.28 -18.78
CA ILE A 189 14.79 -19.91 -18.54
C ILE A 189 14.56 -18.43 -18.88
N PHE A 190 15.42 -17.54 -18.38
CA PHE A 190 15.28 -16.11 -18.61
C PHE A 190 15.55 -15.73 -20.07
N ALA A 191 16.55 -16.35 -20.72
CA ALA A 191 16.87 -16.14 -22.12
C ALA A 191 15.70 -16.56 -23.03
N HIS A 192 15.12 -17.74 -22.79
CA HIS A 192 13.97 -18.24 -23.53
C HIS A 192 12.78 -17.26 -23.48
N HIS A 193 12.40 -16.81 -22.27
CA HIS A 193 11.29 -15.87 -22.12
C HIS A 193 11.61 -14.48 -22.66
N ALA A 194 12.87 -14.04 -22.59
CA ALA A 194 13.32 -12.77 -23.17
C ALA A 194 13.23 -12.80 -24.71
N ASP A 195 13.69 -13.88 -25.34
CA ASP A 195 13.58 -14.07 -26.79
C ASP A 195 12.12 -14.03 -27.24
N ARG A 196 11.24 -14.69 -26.49
CA ARG A 196 9.80 -14.69 -26.75
C ARG A 196 9.18 -13.30 -26.63
N ALA A 197 9.54 -12.55 -25.59
CA ALA A 197 9.09 -11.16 -25.43
C ALA A 197 9.59 -10.25 -26.56
N ILE A 198 10.85 -10.44 -27.00
CA ILE A 198 11.42 -9.71 -28.13
C ILE A 198 10.71 -10.07 -29.44
N GLU A 199 10.35 -11.34 -29.65
CA GLU A 199 9.60 -11.78 -30.81
C GLU A 199 8.22 -11.10 -30.88
N ARG A 200 7.45 -11.13 -29.77
CA ARG A 200 6.17 -10.41 -29.68
C ARG A 200 6.30 -8.92 -29.93
N MET A 201 7.36 -8.30 -29.41
CA MET A 201 7.66 -6.90 -29.66
C MET A 201 7.93 -6.65 -31.15
N LYS A 202 8.73 -7.50 -31.82
CA LYS A 202 9.02 -7.41 -33.26
C LYS A 202 7.77 -7.58 -34.11
N GLU A 203 6.91 -8.53 -33.78
CA GLU A 203 5.61 -8.74 -34.47
C GLU A 203 4.77 -7.46 -34.42
N ARG A 204 4.57 -6.88 -33.24
CA ARG A 204 3.81 -5.63 -33.07
C ARG A 204 4.44 -4.44 -33.81
N LEU A 205 5.76 -4.33 -33.79
CA LEU A 205 6.47 -3.27 -34.51
C LEU A 205 6.34 -3.42 -36.04
N ARG A 206 6.30 -4.65 -36.57
CA ARG A 206 6.06 -4.90 -38.01
C ARG A 206 4.66 -4.48 -38.44
N GLU A 207 3.67 -4.56 -37.55
CA GLU A 207 2.33 -4.03 -37.78
C GLU A 207 2.29 -2.49 -37.83
N GLY A 208 3.39 -1.81 -37.45
CA GLY A 208 3.48 -0.35 -37.42
C GLY A 208 2.93 0.29 -36.15
N TYR A 209 2.67 -0.49 -35.11
CA TYR A 209 2.11 0.00 -33.85
C TYR A 209 3.14 0.05 -32.73
N ALA A 210 2.95 0.99 -31.81
CA ALA A 210 3.73 1.07 -30.57
C ALA A 210 3.43 -0.11 -29.64
N VAL A 211 4.42 -0.44 -28.80
CA VAL A 211 4.35 -1.51 -27.80
C VAL A 211 4.17 -0.90 -26.42
N ASN A 212 3.21 -1.40 -25.65
CA ASN A 212 3.15 -1.12 -24.21
C ASN A 212 4.24 -1.95 -23.51
N PHE A 213 5.39 -1.33 -23.26
CA PHE A 213 6.54 -2.01 -22.64
C PHE A 213 6.24 -2.50 -21.22
N GLN A 214 5.39 -1.80 -20.46
CA GLN A 214 5.04 -2.20 -19.10
C GLN A 214 4.24 -3.51 -19.09
N ASP A 215 3.29 -3.68 -20.03
CA ASP A 215 2.55 -4.92 -20.21
C ASP A 215 3.48 -6.07 -20.63
N LEU A 216 4.34 -5.82 -21.64
CA LEU A 216 5.32 -6.81 -22.11
C LEU A 216 6.28 -7.27 -21.01
N ALA A 217 6.85 -6.33 -20.25
CA ALA A 217 7.75 -6.63 -19.14
C ALA A 217 7.04 -7.37 -18.00
N GLY A 218 5.76 -7.05 -17.75
CA GLY A 218 4.91 -7.76 -16.80
C GLY A 218 4.72 -9.23 -17.20
N ARG A 219 4.34 -9.49 -18.46
CA ARG A 219 4.19 -10.85 -19.02
C ARG A 219 5.50 -11.64 -18.99
N PHE A 220 6.61 -11.02 -19.41
CA PHE A 220 7.95 -11.62 -19.29
C PHE A 220 8.29 -12.01 -17.85
N THR A 221 8.05 -11.10 -16.90
CA THR A 221 8.31 -11.35 -15.47
C THR A 221 7.45 -12.50 -14.96
N MET A 222 6.19 -12.57 -15.37
CA MET A 222 5.27 -13.62 -14.97
C MET A 222 5.70 -15.00 -15.49
N ASP A 223 5.96 -15.10 -16.79
CA ASP A 223 6.35 -16.35 -17.44
C ASP A 223 7.69 -16.87 -16.89
N SER A 224 8.66 -15.96 -16.72
CA SER A 224 9.97 -16.29 -16.14
C SER A 224 9.86 -16.70 -14.68
N ALA A 225 9.12 -15.94 -13.86
CA ALA A 225 9.00 -16.24 -12.43
C ALA A 225 8.24 -17.55 -12.18
N THR A 226 7.16 -17.81 -12.93
CA THR A 226 6.38 -19.04 -12.77
C THR A 226 7.14 -20.28 -13.24
N SER A 227 7.87 -20.17 -14.36
CA SER A 227 8.78 -21.23 -14.82
C SER A 227 9.88 -21.50 -13.80
N PHE A 228 10.52 -20.46 -13.27
CA PHE A 228 11.60 -20.58 -12.30
C PHE A 228 11.14 -21.14 -10.94
N LEU A 229 10.04 -20.60 -10.39
CA LEU A 229 9.60 -20.93 -9.04
C LEU A 229 8.78 -22.22 -8.97
N PHE A 230 7.98 -22.52 -10.00
CA PHE A 230 7.03 -23.64 -9.99
C PHE A 230 7.34 -24.72 -11.03
N GLY A 231 8.30 -24.48 -11.93
CA GLY A 231 8.62 -25.40 -13.02
C GLY A 231 7.59 -25.40 -14.16
N SER A 232 6.63 -24.46 -14.15
CA SER A 232 5.56 -24.38 -15.14
C SER A 232 5.31 -22.93 -15.54
N CYS A 233 5.25 -22.67 -16.86
CA CYS A 233 4.94 -21.36 -17.41
C CYS A 233 3.42 -21.11 -17.47
N VAL A 234 2.98 -19.89 -17.13
CA VAL A 234 1.59 -19.44 -17.33
C VAL A 234 1.30 -19.09 -18.80
N ASP A 235 2.36 -18.95 -19.60
CA ASP A 235 2.30 -18.70 -21.03
C ASP A 235 1.71 -17.34 -21.41
N SER A 236 1.87 -16.33 -20.55
CA SER A 236 1.27 -15.01 -20.74
C SER A 236 1.77 -14.20 -21.94
N LEU A 237 2.97 -14.52 -22.44
CA LEU A 237 3.47 -13.96 -23.70
C LEU A 237 2.85 -14.60 -24.96
N SER A 238 2.06 -15.68 -24.84
CA SER A 238 1.39 -16.28 -26.01
C SER A 238 0.18 -15.46 -26.45
N ALA A 239 -0.50 -14.78 -25.53
CA ALA A 239 -1.61 -13.89 -25.82
C ALA A 239 -1.19 -12.60 -26.56
N PRO A 240 -2.07 -12.01 -27.37
CA PRO A 240 -1.78 -10.78 -28.12
C PRO A 240 -1.47 -9.60 -27.20
N LEU A 241 -0.47 -8.79 -27.57
CA LEU A 241 -0.18 -7.55 -26.85
C LEU A 241 -1.35 -6.55 -26.99
N PRO A 242 -1.64 -5.72 -25.98
CA PRO A 242 -2.69 -4.71 -26.09
C PRO A 242 -2.34 -3.68 -27.17
N TYR A 243 -3.32 -3.28 -27.99
CA TYR A 243 -3.14 -2.22 -28.98
C TYR A 243 -3.09 -0.83 -28.33
N PRO A 244 -2.40 0.15 -28.94
CA PRO A 244 -2.46 1.54 -28.51
C PRO A 244 -3.90 2.08 -28.47
N HIS A 245 -4.18 2.97 -27.53
CA HIS A 245 -5.51 3.55 -27.32
C HIS A 245 -6.07 4.33 -28.53
N ASN A 246 -5.21 4.75 -29.46
CA ASN A 246 -5.56 5.48 -30.68
C ASN A 246 -5.69 4.57 -31.92
N HIS A 247 -5.64 3.25 -31.76
CA HIS A 247 -5.88 2.30 -32.84
C HIS A 247 -7.37 2.26 -33.22
N THR A 248 -7.67 2.62 -34.46
CA THR A 248 -8.95 2.27 -35.10
C THR A 248 -8.83 0.87 -35.70
N PRO A 249 -9.67 -0.10 -35.28
CA PRO A 249 -9.71 -1.39 -35.94
C PRO A 249 -10.06 -1.21 -37.42
N PRO A 250 -9.45 -1.98 -38.34
CA PRO A 250 -9.76 -1.87 -39.76
C PRO A 250 -11.26 -2.09 -40.03
N PRO A 251 -11.84 -1.41 -41.03
CA PRO A 251 -13.29 -1.33 -41.25
C PRO A 251 -13.98 -2.62 -41.73
N PHE A 252 -13.27 -3.75 -41.83
CA PHE A 252 -13.85 -5.04 -42.22
C PHE A 252 -13.40 -6.15 -41.27
N PRO A 253 -14.30 -7.09 -40.92
CA PRO A 253 -13.94 -8.20 -40.07
C PRO A 253 -13.14 -9.18 -40.92
N PHE A 254 -11.82 -9.02 -40.98
CA PHE A 254 -11.02 -10.23 -40.94
C PHE A 254 -11.48 -10.94 -39.68
N SER A 255 -11.98 -12.15 -39.85
CA SER A 255 -12.32 -13.07 -38.80
C SER A 255 -11.19 -13.11 -37.77
N HIS A 256 -11.21 -12.20 -36.80
CA HIS A 256 -10.83 -12.54 -35.46
C HIS A 256 -11.80 -13.67 -35.14
N PRO A 257 -11.32 -14.90 -34.88
CA PRO A 257 -12.15 -15.85 -34.16
C PRO A 257 -12.71 -15.06 -32.98
N SER A 258 -14.01 -15.19 -32.69
CA SER A 258 -14.62 -14.80 -31.42
C SER A 258 -13.55 -14.88 -30.33
N PRO A 259 -13.35 -13.84 -29.47
CA PRO A 259 -12.20 -13.79 -28.58
C PRO A 259 -12.04 -15.19 -27.99
N PRO A 260 -10.92 -15.89 -28.26
CA PRO A 260 -10.78 -17.26 -27.81
C PRO A 260 -11.12 -17.22 -26.33
N GLU A 261 -11.89 -18.21 -25.87
CA GLU A 261 -12.18 -18.43 -24.46
C GLU A 261 -10.98 -17.95 -23.65
N PRO A 262 -11.15 -16.94 -22.77
CA PRO A 262 -10.06 -16.05 -22.38
C PRO A 262 -8.88 -16.91 -21.98
N ASP A 263 -7.77 -16.72 -22.70
CA ASP A 263 -6.59 -17.54 -22.52
C ASP A 263 -6.26 -17.58 -21.02
N ARG A 264 -5.84 -18.74 -20.51
CA ARG A 264 -5.60 -18.90 -19.06
C ARG A 264 -4.64 -17.85 -18.53
N ALA A 265 -3.70 -17.43 -19.38
CA ALA A 265 -2.83 -16.29 -19.18
C ALA A 265 -3.57 -14.95 -18.99
N ASP A 266 -4.55 -14.64 -19.83
CA ASP A 266 -5.32 -13.40 -19.76
C ASP A 266 -6.25 -13.39 -18.52
N ILE A 267 -6.85 -14.53 -18.18
CA ILE A 267 -7.61 -14.69 -16.92
C ILE A 267 -6.70 -14.42 -15.72
N PHE A 268 -5.52 -15.05 -15.70
CA PHE A 268 -4.57 -14.88 -14.61
C PHE A 268 -4.08 -13.42 -14.51
N THR A 269 -3.67 -12.83 -15.63
CA THR A 269 -3.12 -11.46 -15.67
C THR A 269 -4.16 -10.42 -15.28
N SER A 270 -5.40 -10.58 -15.76
CA SER A 270 -6.51 -9.70 -15.39
C SER A 270 -6.90 -9.87 -13.91
N ALA A 271 -6.99 -11.09 -13.39
CA ALA A 271 -7.25 -11.34 -11.97
C ALA A 271 -6.15 -10.79 -11.06
N PHE A 272 -4.88 -10.97 -11.43
CA PHE A 272 -3.73 -10.44 -10.70
C PHE A 272 -3.72 -8.91 -10.69
N THR A 273 -3.96 -8.28 -11.85
CA THR A 273 -4.06 -6.82 -11.97
C THR A 273 -5.24 -6.26 -11.18
N ALA A 274 -6.39 -6.94 -11.22
CA ALA A 274 -7.55 -6.59 -10.42
C ALA A 274 -7.26 -6.70 -8.92
N ALA A 275 -6.55 -7.75 -8.49
CA ALA A 275 -6.15 -7.91 -7.09
C ALA A 275 -5.22 -6.77 -6.63
N ILE A 276 -4.21 -6.41 -7.44
CA ILE A 276 -3.32 -5.26 -7.15
C ILE A 276 -4.13 -3.96 -7.05
N THR A 277 -5.05 -3.72 -7.99
CA THR A 277 -5.91 -2.53 -8.01
C THR A 277 -6.86 -2.48 -6.81
N HIS A 278 -7.36 -3.64 -6.38
CA HIS A 278 -8.20 -3.76 -5.20
C HIS A 278 -7.39 -3.48 -3.92
N ILE A 279 -6.16 -3.99 -3.81
CA ILE A 279 -5.28 -3.68 -2.68
C ILE A 279 -4.98 -2.17 -2.66
N SER A 280 -4.57 -1.60 -3.79
CA SER A 280 -4.21 -0.18 -3.86
C SER A 280 -5.40 0.71 -3.50
N SER A 281 -6.63 0.36 -3.92
CA SER A 281 -7.84 1.11 -3.56
C SER A 281 -8.29 0.93 -2.11
N ARG A 282 -7.98 -0.20 -1.45
CA ARG A 282 -8.23 -0.40 -0.01
C ARG A 282 -7.27 0.38 0.90
N SER A 283 -6.13 0.78 0.35
CA SER A 283 -5.03 1.44 1.08
C SER A 283 -5.24 2.95 1.26
N VAL A 284 -6.26 3.50 0.60
CA VAL A 284 -6.55 4.95 0.47
C VAL A 284 -7.86 5.28 1.18
#